data_AF-A0A4Q9RX02-F1
#
_entry.id   AF-A0A4Q9RX02-F1
#
_cell.length_a   1.000
_cell.length_b   1.000
_cell.length_c   1.000
_cell.angle_alpha   90.00
_cell.angle_beta   90.00
_cell.angle_gamma   90.00
#
_symmetry.space_group_name_H-M   'P 1'
#
loop_
_entity.id
_entity.type
_entity.pdbx_description
1 polymer ?
#
loop_
_entity_poly.entity_id
_entity_poly.type
_entity_poly.pdbx_seq_one_letter_code
_entity_poly.pdbx_strand_id
1 'polypeptide(L)'
;MSWKSINNAYVRTYEPISEYGGWGIKGGWNKSKGKAINVSGTIGIQLELADGKKLLIGTKKQIEAENTIAYYKTQLNHSNNV
;
A
#
# COMPACT_ATOMS: atom_id res chain seq x y z
N MET A 1 9.92 0.85 -10.32
CA MET A 1 9.62 -0.20 -9.34
C MET A 1 9.26 -1.46 -10.11
N SER A 2 9.80 -2.62 -9.75
CA SER A 2 9.43 -3.91 -10.38
C SER A 2 8.35 -4.60 -9.56
N TRP A 3 7.41 -5.30 -10.21
CA TRP A 3 6.38 -6.07 -9.50
C TRP A 3 6.99 -7.08 -8.52
N LYS A 4 8.12 -7.70 -8.90
CA LYS A 4 8.86 -8.67 -8.07
C LYS A 4 9.47 -8.06 -6.80
N SER A 5 9.53 -6.73 -6.69
CA SER A 5 10.09 -6.04 -5.52
C SER A 5 9.07 -5.80 -4.40
N ILE A 6 7.81 -6.19 -4.60
CA ILE A 6 6.75 -6.06 -3.59
C ILE A 6 6.71 -7.34 -2.76
N ASN A 7 7.00 -7.23 -1.46
CA ASN A 7 6.92 -8.34 -0.53
C ASN A 7 5.50 -8.54 0.01
N ASN A 8 4.78 -7.45 0.23
CA ASN A 8 3.44 -7.51 0.80
C ASN A 8 2.57 -6.34 0.30
N ALA A 9 1.29 -6.62 0.16
CA ALA A 9 0.26 -5.66 -0.20
C ALA A 9 -1.00 -5.90 0.65
N TYR A 10 -1.54 -4.84 1.24
CA TYR A 10 -2.75 -4.91 2.05
C TYR A 10 -3.48 -3.56 2.10
N VAL A 11 -4.79 -3.61 2.32
CA VAL A 11 -5.58 -2.40 2.62
C VAL A 11 -5.44 -2.09 4.10
N ARG A 12 -5.29 -0.80 4.42
CA ARG A 12 -5.29 -0.31 5.80
C ARG A 12 -5.95 1.05 5.90
N THR A 13 -6.40 1.37 7.10
CA THR A 13 -6.66 2.75 7.50
C THR A 13 -5.32 3.43 7.84
N TYR A 14 -5.20 4.70 7.47
CA TYR A 14 -4.02 5.52 7.73
C TYR A 14 -4.44 6.95 8.09
N GLU A 15 -3.51 7.69 8.67
CA GLU A 15 -3.71 9.07 9.11
C GLU A 15 -2.88 10.04 8.23
N PRO A 16 -3.47 10.67 7.21
CA PRO A 16 -2.74 11.49 6.24
C PRO A 16 -1.92 12.62 6.88
N ILE A 17 -2.46 13.26 7.91
CA ILE A 17 -1.85 14.42 8.55
C ILE A 17 -0.66 14.00 9.43
N SER A 18 -0.87 13.06 10.36
CA SER A 18 0.16 12.62 11.32
C SER A 18 1.21 11.69 10.69
N GLU A 19 0.86 10.84 9.73
CA GLU A 19 1.82 9.91 9.10
C GLU A 19 2.60 10.54 7.94
N TYR A 20 1.97 11.41 7.15
CA TYR A 20 2.52 11.87 5.87
C TYR A 20 2.56 13.39 5.68
N GLY A 21 2.07 14.19 6.64
CA GLY A 21 2.05 15.64 6.52
C GLY A 21 1.05 16.15 5.47
N GLY A 22 -0.08 15.47 5.34
CA GLY A 22 -1.23 15.87 4.52
C GLY A 22 -1.41 15.04 3.24
N TRP A 23 -1.93 15.70 2.20
CA TRP A 23 -2.33 15.08 0.93
C TRP A 23 -1.31 15.32 -0.19
N GLY A 24 -1.31 14.46 -1.21
CA GLY A 24 -0.49 14.56 -2.41
C GLY A 24 0.60 13.50 -2.48
N ILE A 25 1.69 13.83 -3.18
CA ILE A 25 2.90 13.00 -3.20
C ILE A 25 3.76 13.43 -2.01
N LYS A 26 3.79 12.60 -0.98
CA LYS A 26 4.45 12.91 0.29
C LYS A 26 5.55 11.89 0.58
N GLY A 27 6.71 12.38 0.97
CA GLY A 27 7.68 11.59 1.74
C GLY A 27 7.37 11.86 3.21
N GLY A 28 6.90 10.84 3.93
CA GLY A 28 6.51 11.00 5.34
C GLY A 28 7.66 11.54 6.17
N TRP A 29 7.35 12.35 7.18
CA TRP A 29 8.34 12.85 8.14
C TRP A 29 8.98 11.72 8.93
N ASN A 30 8.23 10.64 9.14
CA ASN A 30 8.73 9.39 9.68
C ASN A 30 9.23 8.49 8.54
N LYS A 31 10.55 8.35 8.40
CA LYS A 31 11.19 7.48 7.41
C LYS A 31 10.67 6.04 7.43
N SER A 32 10.21 5.54 8.58
CA SER A 32 9.65 4.18 8.70
C SER A 32 8.29 4.00 8.03
N LYS A 33 7.54 5.11 7.80
CA LYS A 33 6.24 5.10 7.12
C LYS A 33 6.37 5.19 5.61
N GLY A 34 7.52 5.64 5.11
CA GLY A 34 7.82 5.71 3.69
C GLY A 34 7.08 6.84 2.98
N LYS A 35 6.62 6.57 1.76
CA LYS A 35 5.95 7.56 0.90
C LYS A 35 4.46 7.31 0.82
N ALA A 36 3.67 8.37 0.65
CA ALA A 36 2.26 8.28 0.33
C ALA A 36 1.96 9.01 -0.97
N ILE A 37 1.04 8.44 -1.75
CA ILE A 37 0.40 9.06 -2.90
C ILE A 37 -1.09 9.01 -2.61
N ASN A 38 -1.65 10.13 -2.17
CA ASN A 38 -3.05 10.21 -1.80
C ASN A 38 -3.65 11.56 -2.23
N VAL A 39 -4.98 11.59 -2.32
CA VAL A 39 -5.74 12.80 -2.67
C VAL A 39 -6.68 13.20 -1.55
N SER A 40 -7.38 12.24 -0.95
CA SER A 40 -8.29 12.43 0.20
C SER A 40 -8.63 11.08 0.84
N GLY A 41 -9.27 11.10 2.01
CA GLY A 41 -9.72 9.90 2.75
C GLY A 41 -8.63 9.17 3.55
N THR A 42 -9.06 8.26 4.41
CA THR A 42 -8.20 7.57 5.38
C THR A 42 -7.91 6.13 5.02
N ILE A 43 -8.32 5.66 3.84
CA ILE A 43 -8.08 4.28 3.38
C ILE A 43 -7.02 4.26 2.29
N GLY A 44 -6.10 3.31 2.37
CA GLY A 44 -5.03 3.16 1.39
C GLY A 44 -4.56 1.72 1.23
N ILE A 45 -3.96 1.46 0.07
CA ILE A 45 -3.22 0.24 -0.23
C ILE A 45 -1.77 0.47 0.23
N GLN A 46 -1.33 -0.31 1.20
CA GLN A 46 0.04 -0.33 1.68
C GLN A 46 0.84 -1.36 0.90
N LEU A 47 1.95 -0.91 0.31
CA LEU A 47 2.98 -1.75 -0.27
C LEU A 47 4.21 -1.74 0.64
N GLU A 48 4.74 -2.93 0.90
CA GLU A 48 6.02 -3.15 1.58
C GLU A 48 6.99 -3.76 0.58
N LEU A 49 8.10 -3.07 0.35
CA LEU A 49 9.07 -3.43 -0.68
C LEU A 49 10.21 -4.25 -0.08
N ALA A 50 10.87 -5.04 -0.93
CA ALA A 50 12.00 -5.88 -0.57
C ALA A 50 13.19 -5.10 0.01
N ASP A 51 13.32 -3.82 -0.33
CA ASP A 51 14.36 -2.92 0.20
C ASP A 51 13.97 -2.25 1.54
N GLY A 52 12.87 -2.71 2.16
CA GLY A 52 12.36 -2.18 3.43
C GLY A 52 11.59 -0.87 3.30
N LYS A 53 11.50 -0.28 2.10
CA LYS A 53 10.71 0.94 1.87
C LYS A 53 9.22 0.61 1.83
N LYS A 54 8.42 1.64 2.12
CA LYS A 54 6.96 1.56 2.14
C LYS A 54 6.36 2.60 1.20
N LEU A 55 5.31 2.20 0.50
CA LEU A 55 4.51 3.09 -0.34
C LEU A 55 3.03 2.89 -0.02
N LEU A 56 2.35 3.97 0.35
CA LEU A 56 0.91 3.99 0.55
C LEU A 56 0.23 4.68 -0.63
N ILE A 57 -0.84 4.08 -1.16
CA ILE A 57 -1.65 4.62 -2.24
C ILE A 57 -3.07 4.83 -1.69
N GLY A 58 -3.52 6.08 -1.60
CA GLY A 58 -4.86 6.40 -1.10
C GLY A 58 -5.97 5.93 -2.04
N THR A 59 -7.08 5.45 -1.48
CA THR A 59 -8.25 5.00 -2.24
C THR A 59 -9.56 5.33 -1.52
N LYS A 60 -10.64 5.55 -2.29
CA LYS A 60 -12.02 5.60 -1.78
C LYS A 60 -12.81 4.31 -2.09
N LYS A 61 -12.15 3.34 -2.70
CA LYS A 61 -12.71 2.06 -3.14
C LYS A 61 -12.13 0.93 -2.30
N GLN A 62 -12.49 0.93 -1.01
CA GLN A 62 -11.92 -0.01 -0.04
C GLN A 62 -12.20 -1.46 -0.44
N ILE A 63 -13.46 -1.77 -0.71
CA ILE A 63 -13.93 -3.12 -1.02
C ILE A 63 -13.27 -3.65 -2.29
N GLU A 64 -13.19 -2.83 -3.35
CA GLU A 64 -12.57 -3.25 -4.60
C GLU A 64 -11.05 -3.47 -4.44
N ALA A 65 -10.39 -2.65 -3.62
CA ALA A 65 -8.98 -2.83 -3.29
C ALA A 65 -8.74 -4.13 -2.50
N GLU A 66 -9.57 -4.41 -1.49
CA GLU A 66 -9.51 -5.65 -0.72
C GLU A 66 -9.73 -6.88 -1.62
N ASN A 67 -10.77 -6.86 -2.46
CA ASN A 67 -11.07 -7.94 -3.39
C ASN A 67 -9.95 -8.18 -4.39
N THR A 68 -9.36 -7.11 -4.93
CA THR A 68 -8.23 -7.22 -5.88
C THR A 68 -7.02 -7.86 -5.22
N ILE A 69 -6.66 -7.40 -4.01
CA ILE A 69 -5.52 -7.96 -3.26
C ILE A 69 -5.77 -9.43 -2.91
N ALA A 70 -6.98 -9.77 -2.46
CA ALA A 70 -7.36 -11.15 -2.17
C ALA A 70 -7.24 -12.03 -3.41
N TYR A 71 -7.80 -11.60 -4.55
CA TYR A 71 -7.71 -12.32 -5.82
C TYR A 71 -6.26 -12.66 -6.18
N TYR A 72 -5.36 -11.67 -6.23
CA TYR A 72 -3.96 -11.93 -6.60
C TYR A 72 -3.19 -12.75 -5.56
N LYS A 73 -3.49 -12.60 -4.26
CA LYS A 73 -2.89 -13.48 -3.23
C LYS A 73 -3.27 -14.94 -3.44
N THR A 74 -4.51 -15.24 -3.83
CA THR A 74 -4.91 -16.62 -4.14
C THR A 74 -4.14 -17.17 -5.33
N GLN A 75 -3.94 -16.37 -6.39
CA GLN A 75 -3.20 -16.80 -7.57
C GLN A 75 -1.72 -17.09 -7.26
N LEU A 76 -1.08 -16.23 -6.46
CA LEU A 76 0.31 -16.44 -6.02
C LEU A 76 0.47 -17.71 -5.19
N ASN A 77 -0.46 -17.98 -4.27
CA ASN A 77 -0.43 -19.19 -3.47
C ASN A 77 -0.58 -20.45 -4.33
N HIS A 78 -1.46 -20.42 -5.34
CA HIS A 78 -1.58 -21.54 -6.29
C HIS A 78 -0.30 -21.74 -7.10
N SER A 79 0.35 -20.67 -7.57
CA SER A 79 1.62 -20.76 -8.31
C SER A 79 2.81 -21.24 -7.48
N ASN A 80 2.78 -21.07 -6.16
CA ASN A 80 3.87 -21.54 -5.27
C ASN A 80 3.69 -22.99 -4.79
N ASN A 81 2.51 -23.58 -5.02
CA ASN A 81 2.16 -24.95 -4.62
C ASN A 81 2.20 -25.95 -5.80
N VAL A 82 2.73 -25.53 -6.95
CA VAL A 82 2.96 -26.36 -8.15
C VAL A 82 4.45 -26.52 -8.43
#